data_AF-A0A382UNV1-F1
#
_entry.id   AF-A0A382UNV1-F1
#
_cell.length_a   1.000
_cell.length_b   1.000
_cell.length_c   1.000
_cell.angle_alpha   90.00
_cell.angle_beta   90.00
_cell.angle_gamma   90.00
#
_symmetry.space_group_name_H-M   'P 1'
#
loop_
_entity.id
_entity.type
_entity.pdbx_description
1 polymer ?
#
loop_
_entity_poly.entity_id
_entity_poly.type
_entity_poly.pdbx_seq_one_letter_code
_entity_poly.pdbx_strand_id
1 'polypeptide(L)'
;MKSLLVFPSQWYPTQPYLSTPYLCAYLKGKNWDVKQRDFNIESYDHFLSTTVLEAIVSKMEKRLASLKGKKSFSFKEKSLMDVLATGIKFAPTIISGIDDAKRVMRTPELFFDFNVYKEADMIIKSALKLVSDAYSPSILTLSTFESGTRAEESTQRAAKFA
;
A
#
# COMPACT_ATOMS: atom_id res chain seq x y z
N MET A 1 22.13 0.78 -26.89
CA MET A 1 20.97 1.58 -26.44
C MET A 1 20.84 1.42 -24.93
N LYS A 2 20.47 2.49 -24.22
CA LYS A 2 20.25 2.46 -22.76
C LYS A 2 18.76 2.53 -22.48
N SER A 3 18.23 1.58 -21.72
CA SER A 3 16.79 1.45 -21.48
C SER A 3 16.49 1.09 -20.01
N LEU A 4 15.36 1.58 -19.51
CA LEU A 4 14.82 1.21 -18.21
C LEU A 4 13.43 0.59 -18.41
N LEU A 5 13.25 -0.65 -17.97
CA LEU A 5 11.96 -1.32 -17.92
C LEU A 5 11.34 -1.10 -16.55
N VAL A 6 10.12 -0.59 -16.51
CA VAL A 6 9.39 -0.33 -15.27
C VAL A 6 8.15 -1.21 -15.23
N PHE A 7 8.03 -2.05 -14.19
CA PHE A 7 6.77 -2.69 -13.85
C PHE A 7 5.99 -1.75 -12.91
N PRO A 8 4.81 -1.24 -13.32
CA PRO A 8 4.10 -0.22 -12.56
C PRO A 8 3.34 -0.83 -11.37
N SER A 9 3.10 -0.01 -10.35
CA SER A 9 2.07 -0.28 -9.34
C SER A 9 0.68 0.02 -9.91
N GLN A 10 -0.40 -0.66 -9.53
CA GLN A 10 -0.51 -1.69 -8.49
C GLN A 10 -0.86 -3.06 -9.12
N TRP A 11 -0.28 -4.12 -8.57
CA TRP A 11 -0.49 -5.52 -8.93
C TRP A 11 -0.33 -6.43 -7.71
N TYR A 12 -0.87 -7.65 -7.75
CA TYR A 12 -0.75 -8.59 -6.64
C TYR A 12 0.71 -9.05 -6.43
N PRO A 13 1.36 -8.77 -5.27
CA PRO A 13 2.80 -8.98 -5.10
C PRO A 13 3.28 -10.41 -5.29
N THR A 14 2.46 -11.41 -4.96
CA THR A 14 2.84 -12.82 -5.09
C THR A 14 2.59 -13.39 -6.50
N GLN A 15 2.06 -12.58 -7.43
CA GLN A 15 1.83 -12.96 -8.82
C GLN A 15 2.68 -12.10 -9.76
N PRO A 16 4.02 -12.26 -9.75
CA PRO A 16 4.92 -11.38 -10.48
C PRO A 16 4.69 -11.43 -11.99
N TYR A 17 4.73 -10.27 -12.65
CA TYR A 17 4.53 -10.18 -14.09
C TYR A 17 5.83 -10.48 -14.84
N LEU A 18 5.90 -11.67 -15.46
CA LEU A 18 7.14 -12.19 -16.06
C LEU A 18 7.59 -11.48 -17.34
N SER A 19 6.75 -10.67 -17.98
CA SER A 19 7.09 -10.03 -19.26
C SER A 19 8.32 -9.11 -19.17
N THR A 20 8.45 -8.34 -18.08
CA THR A 20 9.56 -7.40 -17.87
C THR A 20 10.91 -8.11 -17.64
N PRO A 21 11.04 -9.16 -16.79
CA PRO A 21 12.28 -9.92 -16.68
C PRO A 21 12.62 -10.68 -17.97
N TYR A 22 11.64 -11.25 -18.70
CA TYR A 22 11.90 -11.88 -20.00
C TYR A 22 12.46 -10.89 -21.02
N LEU A 23 11.84 -9.71 -21.16
CA LEU A 23 12.32 -8.68 -22.08
C LEU A 23 13.71 -8.17 -21.67
N CYS A 24 13.95 -7.98 -20.37
CA CYS A 24 15.25 -7.59 -19.83
C CYS A 24 16.34 -8.59 -20.23
N ALA A 25 16.09 -9.89 -20.04
CA ALA A 25 17.03 -10.95 -20.41
C ALA A 25 17.30 -10.98 -21.93
N TYR A 26 16.25 -10.88 -22.74
CA TYR A 26 16.37 -10.84 -24.21
C TYR A 26 17.23 -9.66 -24.69
N LEU A 27 16.95 -8.45 -24.21
CA LEU A 27 17.67 -7.24 -24.63
C LEU A 27 19.12 -7.24 -24.15
N LYS A 28 19.39 -7.76 -22.95
CA LYS A 28 20.76 -7.98 -22.47
C LYS A 28 21.53 -8.94 -23.40
N GLY A 29 20.89 -10.02 -23.87
CA GLY A 29 21.46 -10.93 -24.87
C GLY A 29 21.76 -10.28 -26.23
N LYS A 30 21.19 -9.10 -26.50
CA LYS A 30 21.49 -8.25 -27.67
C LYS A 30 22.53 -7.16 -27.39
N ASN A 31 23.24 -7.24 -26.25
CA ASN A 31 24.23 -6.25 -25.80
C ASN A 31 23.64 -4.84 -25.56
N TRP A 32 22.37 -4.75 -25.15
CA TRP A 32 21.77 -3.47 -24.73
C TRP A 32 22.03 -3.22 -23.22
N ASP A 33 22.24 -1.96 -22.85
CA ASP A 33 22.30 -1.53 -21.43
C ASP A 33 20.87 -1.39 -20.91
N VAL A 34 20.32 -2.49 -20.38
CA VAL A 34 18.93 -2.53 -19.88
C VAL A 34 18.90 -2.78 -18.38
N LYS A 35 18.18 -1.91 -17.67
CA LYS A 35 17.86 -2.06 -16.25
C LYS A 35 16.36 -2.32 -16.07
N GLN A 36 16.00 -2.93 -14.96
CA GLN A 36 14.61 -3.15 -14.56
C GLN A 36 14.35 -2.51 -13.19
N ARG A 37 13.15 -1.94 -13.01
CA ARG A 37 12.63 -1.49 -11.72
C ARG A 37 11.21 -2.01 -11.55
N ASP A 38 10.93 -2.55 -10.37
CA ASP A 38 9.61 -3.05 -10.01
C ASP A 38 8.98 -2.05 -9.02
N PHE A 39 8.23 -1.10 -9.56
CA PHE A 39 7.57 -0.10 -8.72
C PHE A 39 6.41 -0.70 -7.93
N ASN A 40 5.90 -1.87 -8.33
CA ASN A 40 4.85 -2.53 -7.58
C ASN A 40 5.38 -2.98 -6.22
N ILE A 41 6.43 -3.79 -6.18
CA ILE A 41 6.99 -4.27 -4.90
C ILE A 41 7.60 -3.14 -4.07
N GLU A 42 8.27 -2.18 -4.73
CA GLU A 42 8.82 -0.99 -4.06
C GLU A 42 7.71 -0.16 -3.38
N SER A 43 6.53 -0.04 -4.01
CA SER A 43 5.39 0.66 -3.42
C SER A 43 4.89 -0.05 -2.16
N TYR A 44 4.72 -1.38 -2.19
CA TYR A 44 4.31 -2.12 -1.00
C TYR A 44 5.35 -2.04 0.11
N ASP A 45 6.64 -2.19 -0.20
CA ASP A 45 7.69 -2.06 0.80
C ASP A 45 7.73 -0.68 1.45
N HIS A 46 7.46 0.37 0.67
CA HIS A 46 7.30 1.73 1.20
C HIS A 46 6.09 1.83 2.13
N PHE A 47 4.89 1.51 1.66
CA PHE A 47 3.64 1.65 2.45
C PHE A 47 3.59 0.73 3.67
N LEU A 48 4.26 -0.42 3.62
CA LEU A 48 4.38 -1.40 4.70
C LEU A 48 5.66 -1.22 5.53
N SER A 49 6.33 -0.08 5.42
CA SER A 49 7.43 0.25 6.32
C SER A 49 6.89 0.83 7.63
N THR A 50 7.54 0.47 8.74
CA THR A 50 7.23 0.98 10.09
C THR A 50 7.12 2.50 10.10
N THR A 51 8.10 3.20 9.53
CA THR A 51 8.14 4.67 9.47
C THR A 51 6.93 5.26 8.71
N VAL A 52 6.53 4.66 7.59
CA VAL A 52 5.36 5.14 6.84
C VAL A 52 4.08 4.84 7.62
N LEU A 53 3.93 3.65 8.21
CA LEU A 53 2.76 3.31 9.00
C LEU A 53 2.59 4.21 10.24
N GLU A 54 3.67 4.57 10.92
CA GLU A 54 3.65 5.55 12.01
C GLU A 54 3.17 6.92 11.54
N ALA A 55 3.67 7.39 10.39
CA ALA A 55 3.22 8.64 9.79
C ALA A 55 1.74 8.59 9.37
N ILE A 56 1.27 7.43 8.88
CA ILE A 56 -0.14 7.17 8.56
C ILE A 56 -1.01 7.26 9.81
N VAL A 57 -0.60 6.64 10.92
CA VAL A 57 -1.32 6.70 12.19
C VAL A 57 -1.38 8.15 12.70
N SER A 58 -0.28 8.89 12.68
CA SER A 58 -0.27 10.30 13.05
C SER A 58 -1.23 11.13 12.20
N LYS A 59 -1.33 10.83 10.90
CA LYS A 59 -2.32 11.46 10.00
C LYS A 59 -3.76 11.09 10.39
N MET A 60 -4.03 9.84 10.73
CA MET A 60 -5.35 9.38 11.21
C MET A 60 -5.76 10.08 12.50
N GLU A 61 -4.84 10.21 13.46
CA GLU A 61 -5.07 10.92 14.73
C GLU A 61 -5.44 12.39 14.51
N LYS A 62 -4.67 13.10 13.67
CA LYS A 62 -4.96 14.50 13.30
C LYS A 62 -6.33 14.63 12.64
N ARG A 63 -6.67 13.71 11.73
CA ARG A 63 -7.97 13.68 11.05
C ARG A 63 -9.12 13.42 12.03
N LEU A 64 -8.95 12.48 12.95
CA LEU A 64 -9.93 12.17 13.99
C LEU A 64 -10.14 13.36 14.94
N ALA A 65 -9.07 14.01 15.38
CA ALA A 65 -9.13 15.21 16.22
C ALA A 65 -9.88 16.36 15.52
N SER A 66 -9.58 16.59 14.24
CA SER A 66 -10.27 17.60 13.42
C SER A 66 -11.76 17.31 13.29
N LEU A 67 -12.15 16.04 13.10
CA LEU A 67 -13.56 15.66 13.07
C LEU A 67 -14.22 15.90 14.43
N LYS A 68 -13.64 15.42 15.53
CA LYS A 68 -14.18 15.59 16.90
C LYS A 68 -14.40 17.06 17.30
N GLY A 69 -13.66 18.00 16.74
CA GLY A 69 -13.83 19.44 16.97
C GLY A 69 -15.07 20.07 16.31
N LYS A 70 -15.81 19.33 15.47
CA LYS A 70 -17.03 19.83 14.81
C LYS A 70 -18.21 19.85 15.77
N LYS A 71 -19.11 20.84 15.59
CA LYS A 71 -20.34 21.00 16.39
C LYS A 71 -21.44 19.97 16.05
N SER A 72 -21.44 19.46 14.82
CA SER A 72 -22.38 18.46 14.34
C SER A 72 -21.70 17.55 13.32
N PHE A 73 -22.27 16.34 13.13
CA PHE A 73 -21.68 15.29 12.30
C PHE A 73 -22.74 14.71 11.37
N SER A 74 -22.38 14.56 10.09
CA SER A 74 -23.11 13.71 9.16
C SER A 74 -22.90 12.22 9.50
N PHE A 75 -23.77 11.35 8.98
CA PHE A 75 -23.62 9.89 9.14
C PHE A 75 -22.27 9.38 8.63
N LYS A 76 -21.82 9.90 7.47
CA LYS A 76 -20.51 9.55 6.89
C LYS A 76 -19.35 9.95 7.79
N GLU A 77 -19.45 11.09 8.47
CA GLU A 77 -18.40 11.54 9.39
C GLU A 77 -18.35 10.69 10.65
N LYS A 78 -19.49 10.30 11.21
CA LYS A 78 -19.53 9.37 12.35
C LYS A 78 -18.90 8.02 11.98
N SER A 79 -19.30 7.45 10.85
CA SER A 79 -18.73 6.19 10.36
C SER A 79 -17.21 6.29 10.13
N LEU A 80 -16.73 7.40 9.55
CA LEU A 80 -15.30 7.64 9.39
C LEU A 80 -14.58 7.77 10.74
N MET A 81 -15.18 8.44 11.73
CA MET A 81 -14.60 8.55 13.07
C MET A 81 -14.44 7.17 13.72
N ASP A 82 -15.44 6.29 13.60
CA ASP A 82 -15.39 4.94 14.14
C ASP A 82 -14.28 4.10 13.48
N VAL A 83 -14.15 4.21 12.15
CA VAL A 83 -13.09 3.56 11.39
C VAL A 83 -11.71 4.06 11.83
N LEU A 84 -11.50 5.38 11.90
CA LEU A 84 -10.23 5.97 12.32
C LEU A 84 -9.87 5.57 13.75
N ALA A 85 -10.82 5.66 14.69
CA ALA A 85 -10.60 5.29 16.09
C ALA A 85 -10.24 3.80 16.24
N THR A 86 -10.91 2.93 15.49
CA THR A 86 -10.63 1.49 15.48
C THR A 86 -9.23 1.21 14.92
N GLY A 87 -8.89 1.81 13.77
CA GLY A 87 -7.57 1.65 13.16
C GLY A 87 -6.43 2.11 14.09
N ILE A 88 -6.56 3.29 14.70
CA ILE A 88 -5.58 3.81 15.68
C ILE A 88 -5.42 2.86 16.87
N LYS A 89 -6.52 2.30 17.39
CA LYS A 89 -6.48 1.37 18.52
C LYS A 89 -5.64 0.12 18.23
N PHE A 90 -5.72 -0.45 17.02
CA PHE A 90 -5.00 -1.66 16.64
C PHE A 90 -3.62 -1.39 16.01
N ALA A 91 -3.32 -0.14 15.69
CA ALA A 91 -2.09 0.22 15.01
C ALA A 91 -0.80 -0.26 15.70
N PRO A 92 -0.64 -0.20 17.05
CA PRO A 92 0.59 -0.67 17.69
C PRO A 92 0.91 -2.14 17.37
N THR A 93 -0.10 -3.01 17.42
CA THR A 93 0.05 -4.45 17.09
C THR A 93 0.37 -4.68 15.62
N ILE A 94 -0.28 -3.92 14.73
CA ILE A 94 -0.06 -4.02 13.28
C ILE A 94 1.37 -3.59 12.94
N ILE A 95 1.81 -2.45 13.48
CA ILE A 95 3.13 -1.88 13.23
C ILE A 95 4.22 -2.78 13.80
N SER A 96 4.06 -3.31 15.02
CA SER A 96 5.05 -4.22 15.60
C SER A 96 5.18 -5.53 14.82
N GLY A 97 4.13 -5.98 14.14
CA GLY A 97 4.10 -7.25 13.40
C GLY A 97 4.51 -7.14 11.93
N ILE A 98 4.64 -5.95 11.34
CA ILE A 98 4.71 -5.81 9.88
C ILE A 98 6.00 -6.38 9.27
N ASP A 99 7.14 -6.20 9.94
CA ASP A 99 8.42 -6.69 9.44
C ASP A 99 8.50 -8.22 9.52
N ASP A 100 7.96 -8.82 10.57
CA ASP A 100 7.83 -10.28 10.68
C ASP A 100 6.85 -10.85 9.66
N ALA A 101 5.70 -10.20 9.44
CA ALA A 101 4.77 -10.60 8.40
C ALA A 101 5.41 -10.57 7.00
N LYS A 102 6.19 -9.51 6.70
CA LYS A 102 6.99 -9.40 5.48
C LYS A 102 8.06 -10.47 5.35
N ARG A 103 8.66 -10.91 6.47
CA ARG A 103 9.65 -11.99 6.51
C ARG A 103 9.01 -13.34 6.21
N VAL A 104 7.84 -13.62 6.81
CA VAL A 104 7.03 -14.82 6.51
C VAL A 104 6.75 -14.90 5.01
N MET A 105 6.29 -13.82 4.40
CA MET A 105 5.97 -13.78 2.96
C MET A 105 7.18 -14.03 2.04
N ARG A 106 8.41 -13.86 2.55
CA ARG A 106 9.67 -14.00 1.79
C ARG A 106 10.44 -15.28 2.09
N THR A 107 10.01 -16.06 3.06
CA THR A 107 10.72 -17.26 3.52
C THR A 107 9.90 -18.49 3.13
N PRO A 108 10.35 -19.32 2.17
CA PRO A 108 9.58 -20.46 1.68
C PRO A 108 9.03 -21.36 2.79
N GLU A 109 9.87 -21.68 3.78
CA GLU A 109 9.51 -22.57 4.89
C GLU A 109 8.37 -22.00 5.74
N LEU A 110 8.34 -20.68 5.94
CA LEU A 110 7.30 -19.99 6.70
C LEU A 110 6.05 -19.71 5.86
N PHE A 111 6.24 -19.42 4.57
CA PHE A 111 5.18 -19.11 3.63
C PHE A 111 4.24 -20.31 3.41
N PHE A 112 4.79 -21.52 3.40
CA PHE A 112 4.02 -22.74 3.20
C PHE A 112 3.44 -23.34 4.50
N ASP A 113 3.74 -22.76 5.67
CA ASP A 113 2.97 -23.04 6.89
C ASP A 113 1.71 -22.17 6.89
N PHE A 114 0.55 -22.82 6.75
CA PHE A 114 -0.74 -22.14 6.64
C PHE A 114 -1.06 -21.21 7.82
N ASN A 115 -0.74 -21.62 9.05
CA ASN A 115 -1.09 -20.82 10.23
C ASN A 115 -0.22 -19.57 10.30
N VAL A 116 1.08 -19.74 10.07
CA VAL A 116 2.05 -18.63 10.05
C VAL A 116 1.75 -17.67 8.89
N TYR A 117 1.47 -18.20 7.70
CA TYR A 117 1.06 -17.41 6.54
C TYR A 117 -0.21 -16.60 6.81
N LYS A 118 -1.24 -17.23 7.39
CA LYS A 118 -2.53 -16.58 7.65
C LYS A 118 -2.37 -15.39 8.59
N GLU A 119 -1.58 -15.52 9.64
CA GLU A 119 -1.29 -14.42 10.57
C GLU A 119 -0.55 -13.27 9.87
N ALA A 120 0.48 -13.59 9.09
CA ALA A 120 1.22 -12.60 8.31
C ALA A 120 0.34 -11.87 7.28
N ASP A 121 -0.52 -12.60 6.57
CA ASP A 121 -1.47 -12.05 5.60
C ASP A 121 -2.46 -11.09 6.28
N MET A 122 -2.96 -11.44 7.47
CA MET A 122 -3.83 -10.56 8.26
C MET A 122 -3.13 -9.27 8.69
N ILE A 123 -1.88 -9.34 9.13
CA ILE A 123 -1.10 -8.15 9.48
C ILE A 123 -0.89 -7.24 8.26
N ILE A 124 -0.48 -7.81 7.11
CA ILE A 124 -0.27 -7.04 5.88
C ILE A 124 -1.56 -6.37 5.41
N LYS A 125 -2.67 -7.11 5.37
CA LYS A 125 -3.99 -6.54 5.00
C LYS A 125 -4.43 -5.45 5.97
N SER A 126 -4.17 -5.63 7.26
CA SER A 126 -4.50 -4.63 8.29
C SER A 126 -3.65 -3.36 8.14
N ALA A 127 -2.35 -3.50 7.82
CA ALA A 127 -1.47 -2.37 7.54
C ALA A 127 -1.93 -1.58 6.31
N LEU A 128 -2.28 -2.25 5.21
CA LEU A 128 -2.84 -1.59 4.02
C LEU A 128 -4.20 -0.93 4.30
N LYS A 129 -4.98 -1.51 5.22
CA LYS A 129 -6.22 -0.88 5.69
C LYS A 129 -5.94 0.43 6.44
N LEU A 130 -4.91 0.51 7.28
CA LEU A 130 -4.53 1.78 7.92
C LEU A 130 -4.22 2.86 6.87
N VAL A 131 -3.48 2.49 5.81
CA VAL A 131 -3.20 3.40 4.68
C VAL A 131 -4.50 3.87 4.02
N SER A 132 -5.41 2.94 3.71
CA SER A 132 -6.72 3.25 3.11
C SER A 132 -7.57 4.16 4.00
N ASP A 133 -7.65 3.87 5.31
CA ASP A 133 -8.43 4.65 6.27
C ASP A 133 -7.91 6.10 6.38
N ALA A 134 -6.59 6.27 6.37
CA ALA A 134 -5.96 7.60 6.40
C ALA A 134 -6.26 8.44 5.14
N TYR A 135 -6.39 7.79 3.98
CA TYR A 135 -6.67 8.41 2.67
C TYR A 135 -8.09 8.18 2.15
N SER A 136 -9.01 7.74 3.03
CA SER A 136 -10.40 7.50 2.68
C SER A 136 -11.00 8.71 1.94
N PRO A 137 -11.66 8.51 0.79
CA PRO A 137 -12.24 7.24 0.33
C PRO A 137 -11.35 6.38 -0.60
N SER A 138 -10.06 6.67 -0.74
CA SER A 138 -9.18 5.82 -1.57
C SER A 138 -8.90 4.47 -0.88
N ILE A 139 -8.83 3.40 -1.66
CA ILE A 139 -8.60 2.04 -1.18
C ILE A 139 -7.30 1.51 -1.77
N LEU A 140 -6.45 0.94 -0.94
CA LEU A 140 -5.25 0.20 -1.33
C LEU A 140 -5.28 -1.17 -0.63
N THR A 141 -5.29 -2.24 -1.41
CA THR A 141 -5.19 -3.63 -0.94
C THR A 141 -4.10 -4.36 -1.72
N LEU A 142 -3.86 -5.63 -1.39
CA LEU A 142 -2.94 -6.47 -2.18
C LEU A 142 -3.43 -6.68 -3.62
N SER A 143 -4.74 -6.63 -3.88
CA SER A 143 -5.32 -6.94 -5.19
C SER A 143 -5.85 -5.74 -5.95
N THR A 144 -6.07 -4.61 -5.28
CA THR A 144 -6.78 -3.48 -5.86
C THR A 144 -6.25 -2.15 -5.33
N PHE A 145 -6.19 -1.17 -6.22
CA PHE A 145 -6.19 0.24 -5.86
C PHE A 145 -7.43 0.93 -6.45
N GLU A 146 -8.20 1.62 -5.61
CA GLU A 146 -9.34 2.44 -6.04
C GLU A 146 -9.11 3.88 -5.63
N SER A 147 -9.13 4.78 -6.61
CA SER A 147 -9.02 6.21 -6.37
C SER A 147 -10.28 6.74 -5.69
N GLY A 148 -10.11 7.51 -4.62
CA GLY A 148 -11.21 8.20 -3.94
C GLY A 148 -11.82 9.35 -4.74
N THR A 149 -11.24 9.70 -5.89
CA THR A 149 -11.74 10.72 -6.81
C THR A 149 -11.84 10.17 -8.24
N ARG A 150 -12.77 10.71 -9.03
CA ARG A 150 -12.91 10.34 -10.44
C ARG A 150 -11.68 10.76 -11.26
N ALA A 151 -11.45 10.07 -12.38
CA ALA A 151 -10.31 10.34 -13.25
C ALA A 151 -10.30 11.79 -13.77
N GLU A 152 -11.47 12.32 -14.15
CA GLU A 152 -11.61 13.70 -14.64
C GLU A 152 -11.24 14.71 -13.56
N GLU A 153 -11.66 14.46 -12.32
CA GLU A 153 -11.34 15.32 -11.18
C GLU A 153 -9.85 15.27 -10.83
N SER A 154 -9.23 14.09 -10.93
CA SER A 154 -7.79 13.93 -10.73
C SER A 154 -6.99 14.75 -11.75
N THR A 155 -7.34 14.66 -13.04
CA THR A 155 -6.71 15.42 -14.12
C THR A 155 -6.84 16.92 -13.90
N GLN A 156 -8.04 17.39 -13.51
CA GLN A 156 -8.25 18.81 -13.19
C GLN A 156 -7.42 19.28 -12.01
N ARG A 157 -7.26 18.46 -10.96
CA ARG A 157 -6.41 18.79 -9.81
C ARG A 157 -4.94 18.85 -10.21
N ALA A 158 -4.44 17.89 -10.99
CA ALA A 158 -3.06 17.88 -11.46
C ALA A 158 -2.71 19.14 -12.27
N ALA A 159 -3.62 19.58 -13.14
CA ALA A 159 -3.43 20.81 -13.93
C ALA A 159 -3.38 22.10 -13.09
N LYS A 160 -3.87 22.10 -11.85
CA LYS A 160 -3.77 23.27 -10.95
C LYS A 160 -2.39 23.41 -10.28
N PHE A 161 -1.55 22.39 -10.35
CA PHE A 161 -0.21 22.36 -9.78
C PHE A 161 0.90 22.30 -10.84
N ALA A 162 0.53 22.36 -12.12
CA ALA A 162 1.44 22.50 -13.27
C ALA A 162 1.55 23.97 -13.67
#